data_AF-A0A536PWU7-F1
#
_entry.id   AF-A0A536PWU7-F1
#
_cell.length_a   1.000
_cell.length_b   1.000
_cell.length_c   1.000
_cell.angle_alpha   90.00
_cell.angle_beta   90.00
_cell.angle_gamma   90.00
#
_symmetry.space_group_name_H-M   'P 1'
#
loop_
_entity.id
_entity.type
_entity.pdbx_description
1 polymer ?
#
loop_
_entity_poly.entity_id
_entity_poly.type
_entity_poly.pdbx_seq_one_letter_code
_entity_poly.pdbx_strand_id
1 'polypeptide(L)'
;MSGPTLYVVLVVFGVVVGVASGLLGVGGGTLIVPFLTLAAGFSQHSAEATSLLVILPTAIVGSLVLRRRGVGDLGLALRFGAVGAVGSVLGALLALALPADTLRIVFAVFVGVVGLRLARDGIRGDRSAEPG
;
A
#
# COMPACT_ATOMS: atom_id res chain seq x y z
N MET A 1 25.76 -6.78 0.31
CA MET A 1 25.25 -6.53 1.68
C MET A 1 25.33 -7.84 2.45
N SER A 2 25.95 -7.86 3.63
CA SER A 2 25.93 -9.01 4.52
C SER A 2 24.48 -9.35 4.89
N GLY A 3 24.10 -10.63 4.78
CA GLY A 3 22.73 -11.13 5.05
C GLY A 3 22.03 -10.52 6.28
N PRO A 4 22.66 -10.43 7.47
CA PRO A 4 22.02 -9.85 8.66
C PRO A 4 21.67 -8.36 8.51
N THR A 5 22.47 -7.56 7.80
CA THR A 5 22.21 -6.14 7.57
C THR A 5 20.97 -5.94 6.70
N LEU A 6 20.76 -6.82 5.71
CA LEU A 6 19.58 -6.79 4.85
C LEU A 6 18.31 -7.03 5.66
N TYR A 7 18.31 -8.01 6.56
CA TYR A 7 17.17 -8.30 7.43
C TYR A 7 16.79 -7.12 8.33
N VAL A 8 17.78 -6.49 8.96
CA VAL A 8 17.53 -5.32 9.82
C VAL A 8 16.93 -4.17 9.01
N VAL A 9 17.46 -3.89 7.81
CA VAL A 9 16.93 -2.86 6.92
C VAL A 9 15.49 -3.18 6.50
N LEU A 10 15.18 -4.44 6.17
CA LEU A 10 13.84 -4.86 5.79
C LEU A 10 12.82 -4.65 6.93
N VAL A 11 13.20 -4.99 8.16
CA VAL A 11 12.35 -4.84 9.34
C VAL A 11 12.10 -3.37 9.65
N VAL A 12 13.15 -2.55 9.70
CA VAL A 12 13.02 -1.11 9.97
C VAL A 12 12.18 -0.43 8.90
N PHE A 13 12.43 -0.75 7.63
CA PHE A 13 11.66 -0.20 6.51
C PHE A 13 10.18 -0.64 6.58
N GLY A 14 9.91 -1.90 6.86
CA GLY A 14 8.56 -2.41 7.03
C GLY A 14 7.79 -1.69 8.15
N VAL A 15 8.45 -1.39 9.27
CA VAL A 15 7.86 -0.60 10.36
C VAL A 15 7.54 0.82 9.91
N VAL A 16 8.50 1.53 9.31
CA VAL A 16 8.30 2.92 8.85
C VAL A 16 7.17 3.00 7.81
N VAL A 17 7.20 2.11 6.82
CA VAL A 17 6.16 2.05 5.79
C VAL A 17 4.81 1.66 6.36
N GLY A 18 4.77 0.74 7.34
CA GLY A 18 3.54 0.36 8.03
C GLY A 18 2.90 1.55 8.76
N VAL A 19 3.71 2.33 9.49
CA VAL A 19 3.25 3.55 10.17
C VAL A 19 2.78 4.60 9.15
N ALA A 20 3.61 4.90 8.14
CA ALA A 20 3.26 5.87 7.10
C ALA A 20 1.99 5.48 6.35
N SER A 21 1.83 4.20 6.00
CA SER A 21 0.64 3.71 5.29
C SER A 21 -0.60 3.72 6.18
N GLY A 22 -0.46 3.46 7.47
CA GLY A 22 -1.54 3.59 8.44
C GLY A 22 -2.00 5.03 8.63
N LEU A 23 -1.08 5.99 8.61
CA LEU A 23 -1.40 7.42 8.69
C LEU A 23 -2.02 7.96 7.40
N LEU A 24 -1.50 7.54 6.25
CA LEU A 24 -1.95 8.01 4.93
C LEU A 24 -3.21 7.29 4.43
N GLY A 25 -3.54 6.11 4.99
CA GLY A 25 -4.70 5.31 4.58
C GLY A 25 -4.58 4.69 3.18
N VAL A 26 -3.42 4.78 2.52
CA VAL A 26 -3.22 4.36 1.12
C VAL A 26 -3.04 2.84 0.96
N GLY A 27 -2.79 2.12 2.06
CA GLY A 27 -2.44 0.69 2.03
C GLY A 27 -1.00 0.48 1.58
N GLY A 28 -0.20 -0.28 2.34
CA GLY A 28 1.26 -0.27 2.23
C GLY A 28 1.89 -0.72 0.91
N GLY A 29 1.10 -1.26 -0.02
CA GLY A 29 1.58 -1.76 -1.32
C GLY A 29 2.27 -0.70 -2.17
N THR A 30 1.78 0.55 -2.14
CA THR A 30 2.36 1.66 -2.93
C THR A 30 3.81 1.96 -2.55
N LEU A 31 4.20 1.66 -1.31
CA LEU A 31 5.57 1.88 -0.80
C LEU A 31 6.39 0.59 -0.77
N ILE A 32 5.77 -0.57 -0.48
CA ILE A 32 6.46 -1.86 -0.41
C ILE A 32 6.94 -2.34 -1.79
N VAL A 33 6.12 -2.20 -2.83
CA VAL A 33 6.46 -2.65 -4.20
C VAL A 33 7.68 -1.92 -4.78
N PRO A 34 7.77 -0.57 -4.79
CA PRO A 34 8.95 0.11 -5.30
C PRO A 34 10.20 -0.20 -4.46
N PHE A 35 10.06 -0.43 -3.15
CA PHE A 35 11.19 -0.86 -2.32
C PHE A 35 11.70 -2.24 -2.72
N LEU A 36 10.82 -3.23 -2.87
CA LEU A 36 11.22 -4.58 -3.26
C LEU A 36 11.84 -4.63 -4.66
N THR A 37 11.35 -3.81 -5.59
CA THR A 37 11.88 -3.76 -6.95
C THR A 37 13.19 -2.96 -7.05
N LEU A 38 13.26 -1.77 -6.46
CA LEU A 38 14.42 -0.88 -6.58
C LEU A 38 15.54 -1.23 -5.59
N ALA A 39 15.22 -1.62 -4.35
CA ALA A 39 16.22 -1.88 -3.32
C ALA A 39 16.59 -3.37 -3.22
N ALA A 40 15.62 -4.28 -3.36
CA ALA A 40 15.87 -5.72 -3.27
C ALA A 40 16.07 -6.40 -4.64
N GLY A 41 15.80 -5.71 -5.76
CA GLY A 41 16.02 -6.24 -7.11
C GLY A 41 15.04 -7.34 -7.53
N PHE A 42 13.88 -7.44 -6.88
CA PHE A 42 12.89 -8.47 -7.19
C PHE A 42 12.22 -8.19 -8.54
N SER A 43 11.80 -9.25 -9.23
CA SER A 43 10.93 -9.09 -10.41
C SER A 43 9.63 -8.40 -10.00
N GLN A 44 9.03 -7.61 -10.89
CA GLN A 44 7.79 -6.87 -10.61
C GLN A 44 6.69 -7.79 -10.06
N HIS A 45 6.49 -8.95 -10.67
CA HIS A 45 5.52 -9.95 -10.24
C HIS A 45 5.80 -10.48 -8.83
N SER A 46 7.07 -10.78 -8.52
CA SER A 46 7.47 -11.25 -7.18
C SER A 46 7.31 -10.17 -6.12
N ALA A 47 7.61 -8.91 -6.45
CA ALA A 47 7.43 -7.77 -5.55
C ALA A 47 5.96 -7.54 -5.21
N GLU A 48 5.06 -7.61 -6.21
CA GLU A 48 3.62 -7.46 -6.01
C GLU A 48 3.07 -8.58 -5.12
N ALA A 49 3.38 -9.85 -5.43
CA ALA A 49 2.96 -10.99 -4.61
C ALA A 49 3.43 -10.90 -3.15
N THR A 50 4.69 -10.50 -2.94
CA THR A 50 5.26 -10.33 -1.61
C THR A 50 4.59 -9.18 -0.85
N SER A 51 4.27 -8.09 -1.53
CA SER A 51 3.58 -6.95 -0.90
C SER A 51 2.17 -7.32 -0.43
N LEU A 52 1.42 -8.12 -1.21
CA LEU A 52 0.10 -8.61 -0.82
C LEU A 52 0.19 -9.48 0.44
N LEU A 53 1.23 -10.33 0.54
CA LEU A 53 1.49 -11.16 1.71
C LEU A 53 1.73 -10.32 2.97
N VAL A 54 2.42 -9.17 2.84
CA VAL A 54 2.69 -8.24 3.95
C VAL A 54 1.44 -7.42 4.33
N ILE A 55 0.63 -7.04 3.34
CA ILE A 55 -0.60 -6.26 3.56
C ILE A 55 -1.67 -7.09 4.28
N LEU A 56 -1.75 -8.40 4.02
CA LEU A 56 -2.77 -9.26 4.60
C LEU A 56 -2.81 -9.25 6.14
N PRO A 57 -1.71 -9.53 6.88
CA PRO A 57 -1.72 -9.49 8.34
C PRO A 57 -1.93 -8.07 8.88
N THR A 58 -1.38 -7.04 8.23
CA THR A 58 -1.55 -5.65 8.67
C THR A 58 -3.01 -5.18 8.54
N ALA A 59 -3.69 -5.58 7.46
CA ALA A 59 -5.12 -5.32 7.27
C ALA A 59 -5.99 -6.04 8.31
N ILE A 60 -5.67 -7.30 8.64
CA ILE A 60 -6.38 -8.07 9.67
C ILE A 60 -6.26 -7.38 11.04
N VAL A 61 -5.03 -7.03 11.42
CA VAL A 61 -4.76 -6.35 12.71
C VAL A 61 -5.44 -4.98 12.74
N GLY A 62 -5.31 -4.19 11.67
CA GLY A 62 -5.95 -2.87 11.57
C GLY A 62 -7.47 -2.95 11.70
N SER A 63 -8.10 -3.89 11.00
CA SER A 63 -9.55 -4.12 11.06
C SER A 63 -10.01 -4.59 12.45
N LEU A 64 -9.23 -5.45 13.11
CA LEU A 64 -9.51 -5.88 14.48
C LEU A 64 -9.41 -4.74 15.49
N VAL A 65 -8.39 -3.90 15.38
CA VAL A 65 -8.20 -2.72 16.25
C VAL A 65 -9.36 -1.73 16.07
N LEU A 66 -9.76 -1.47 14.82
CA LEU A 66 -10.86 -0.54 14.53
C LEU A 66 -12.18 -1.05 15.11
N ARG A 67 -12.44 -2.36 14.97
CA ARG A 67 -13.62 -3.01 15.54
C ARG A 67 -13.63 -2.96 17.08
N ARG A 68 -12.48 -3.14 17.73
CA ARG A 68 -12.35 -3.02 19.19
C ARG A 68 -12.62 -1.62 19.71
N ARG A 69 -12.35 -0.58 18.91
CA ARG A 69 -12.63 0.82 19.27
C ARG A 69 -14.09 1.22 19.01
N GLY A 70 -14.92 0.33 18.48
CA GLY A 70 -16.31 0.64 18.13
C GLY A 70 -16.43 1.65 16.98
N VAL A 71 -15.36 1.81 16.19
CA VAL A 71 -15.31 2.79 15.10
C VAL A 71 -15.64 2.09 13.78
N GLY A 72 -16.56 2.66 13.01
CA GLY A 72 -16.91 2.21 11.66
C GLY A 72 -18.19 1.38 11.56
N ASP A 73 -18.85 1.49 10.41
CA ASP A 73 -20.04 0.72 10.06
C ASP A 73 -19.62 -0.59 9.38
N LEU A 74 -19.91 -1.72 10.02
CA LEU A 74 -19.57 -3.05 9.49
C LEU A 74 -20.30 -3.35 8.18
N GLY A 75 -21.54 -2.89 8.02
CA GLY A 75 -22.31 -3.04 6.80
C GLY A 75 -21.69 -2.27 5.64
N LEU A 76 -21.24 -1.03 5.91
CA LEU A 76 -20.51 -0.23 4.92
C LEU A 76 -19.15 -0.85 4.58
N ALA A 77 -18.39 -1.27 5.60
CA ALA A 77 -17.09 -1.92 5.44
C ALA A 77 -17.18 -3.21 4.62
N LEU A 78 -18.23 -4.03 4.83
CA LEU A 78 -18.44 -5.25 4.05
C LEU A 78 -18.82 -4.96 2.60
N ARG A 79 -19.64 -3.94 2.33
CA ARG A 79 -20.00 -3.56 0.95
C ARG A 79 -18.78 -3.08 0.17
N PHE A 80 -18.02 -2.13 0.73
CA PHE A 80 -16.78 -1.67 0.10
C PHE A 80 -15.73 -2.77 0.04
N GLY A 81 -15.63 -3.60 1.09
CA GLY A 81 -14.74 -4.75 1.13
C GLY A 81 -15.04 -5.77 0.03
N ALA A 82 -16.31 -6.07 -0.23
CA ALA A 82 -16.72 -7.00 -1.28
C ALA A 82 -16.39 -6.44 -2.68
N VAL A 83 -16.74 -5.18 -2.95
CA VAL A 83 -16.41 -4.53 -4.22
C VAL A 83 -14.89 -4.45 -4.41
N GLY A 84 -14.16 -4.09 -3.35
CA GLY A 84 -12.71 -4.04 -3.34
C GLY A 84 -12.06 -5.41 -3.57
N ALA A 85 -12.61 -6.48 -2.97
CA ALA A 85 -12.13 -7.84 -3.16
C ALA A 85 -12.33 -8.33 -4.60
N VAL A 86 -13.50 -8.07 -5.19
CA VAL A 86 -13.75 -8.42 -6.60
C VAL A 86 -12.82 -7.60 -7.51
N GLY A 87 -12.72 -6.30 -7.27
CA GLY A 87 -11.84 -5.41 -8.03
C GLY A 87 -10.36 -5.79 -7.93
N SER A 88 -9.89 -6.20 -6.74
CA SER A 88 -8.49 -6.60 -6.54
C SER A 88 -8.17 -7.92 -7.22
N VAL A 89 -9.09 -8.89 -7.22
CA VAL A 89 -8.91 -10.16 -7.95
C VAL A 89 -8.87 -9.90 -9.45
N LEU A 90 -9.81 -9.12 -9.99
CA LEU A 90 -9.83 -8.79 -11.42
C LEU A 90 -8.58 -8.00 -11.83
N GLY A 91 -8.17 -7.03 -11.01
CA GLY A 91 -6.94 -6.25 -11.24
C GLY A 91 -5.69 -7.13 -11.19
N ALA A 92 -5.60 -8.06 -10.25
CA ALA A 92 -4.48 -9.00 -10.14
C ALA A 92 -4.42 -9.93 -11.36
N LEU A 93 -5.56 -10.47 -11.81
CA LEU A 93 -5.61 -11.30 -13.02
C LEU A 93 -5.19 -10.52 -14.26
N LEU A 94 -5.61 -9.26 -14.38
CA LEU A 94 -5.19 -8.39 -15.47
C LEU A 94 -3.69 -8.06 -15.41
N ALA A 95 -3.15 -7.82 -14.21
CA ALA A 95 -1.73 -7.59 -14.00
C ALA A 95 -0.88 -8.81 -14.39
N LEU A 96 -1.31 -10.01 -13.99
CA LEU A 96 -0.67 -11.29 -14.34
C LEU A 96 -0.70 -11.59 -15.84
N ALA A 97 -1.68 -11.05 -16.57
CA ALA A 97 -1.78 -11.19 -18.02
C ALA A 97 -0.85 -10.23 -18.78
N LEU A 98 -0.27 -9.22 -18.12
CA LEU A 98 0.60 -8.22 -18.75
C LEU A 98 2.08 -8.62 -18.67
N PRO A 99 2.88 -8.30 -19.72
CA PRO A 99 4.33 -8.40 -19.65
C PRO A 99 4.90 -7.53 -18.51
N ALA A 100 5.99 -7.99 -17.90
CA ALA A 100 6.61 -7.34 -16.74
C ALA A 100 7.00 -5.86 -17.01
N ASP A 101 7.46 -5.55 -18.22
CA ASP A 101 7.83 -4.17 -18.60
C ASP A 101 6.62 -3.24 -18.65
N THR A 102 5.50 -3.71 -19.21
CA THR A 102 4.24 -2.96 -19.25
C THR A 102 3.71 -2.72 -17.85
N LEU A 103 3.70 -3.76 -17.01
CA LEU A 103 3.25 -3.67 -15.63
C LEU A 103 4.09 -2.66 -14.83
N ARG A 104 5.41 -2.69 -15.02
CA ARG A 104 6.35 -1.74 -14.40
C ARG A 104 6.06 -0.30 -14.81
N ILE A 105 5.80 -0.02 -16.09
CA ILE A 105 5.49 1.33 -16.57
C ILE A 105 4.15 1.81 -16.00
N VAL A 106 3.12 0.98 -16.06
CA VAL A 106 1.78 1.30 -15.52
C VAL A 106 1.87 1.60 -14.03
N PHE A 107 2.57 0.75 -13.28
CA PHE A 107 2.78 0.93 -11.84
C PHE A 107 3.57 2.21 -11.54
N ALA A 108 4.62 2.51 -12.30
CA ALA A 108 5.40 3.74 -12.14
C ALA A 108 4.55 5.00 -12.37
N VAL A 109 3.70 5.00 -13.40
CA VAL A 109 2.76 6.10 -13.66
C VAL A 109 1.75 6.23 -12.51
N PHE A 110 1.20 5.12 -12.03
CA PHE A 110 0.27 5.11 -10.90
C PHE A 110 0.90 5.72 -9.64
N VAL A 111 2.08 5.24 -9.24
CA VAL A 111 2.82 5.77 -8.09
C VAL A 111 3.16 7.24 -8.28
N GLY A 112 3.56 7.66 -9.49
CA GLY A 112 3.81 9.06 -9.81
C GLY A 112 2.59 9.95 -9.63
N VAL A 113 1.40 9.50 -10.09
CA VAL A 113 0.14 10.22 -9.90
C VAL A 113 -0.25 10.29 -8.42
N VAL A 114 -0.11 9.20 -7.67
CA VAL A 114 -0.39 9.17 -6.22
C VAL A 114 0.54 10.11 -5.47
N GLY A 115 1.84 10.09 -5.78
CA GLY A 115 2.82 11.01 -5.21
C GLY A 115 2.52 12.47 -5.51
N LEU A 116 2.11 12.79 -6.76
CA LEU A 116 1.69 14.13 -7.14
C LEU A 116 0.42 14.58 -6.41
N ARG A 117 -0.56 13.69 -6.20
CA ARG A 117 -1.76 14.00 -5.42
C ARG A 117 -1.41 14.27 -3.97
N LEU A 118 -0.65 13.39 -3.33
CA LEU A 118 -0.18 13.56 -1.95
C LEU A 118 0.61 14.86 -1.77
N ALA A 119 1.51 15.19 -2.70
CA ALA A 119 2.25 16.46 -2.67
C ALA A 119 1.31 17.67 -2.81
N ARG A 120 0.32 17.61 -3.71
CA ARG A 120 -0.67 18.68 -3.87
C ARG A 120 -1.54 18.84 -2.63
N ASP A 121 -1.98 17.74 -2.02
CA ASP A 121 -2.85 17.77 -0.84
C ASP A 121 -2.05 18.22 0.40
N GLY A 122 -0.80 17.79 0.54
CA GLY A 122 0.12 18.28 1.57
C GLY A 122 0.46 19.76 1.44
N ILE A 123 0.54 20.30 0.21
CA ILE A 123 0.75 21.74 -0.04
C ILE A 123 -0.55 22.55 0.13
N ARG A 124 -1.71 21.94 -0.08
CA ARG A 124 -3.04 22.59 0.07
C ARG A 124 -3.59 22.51 1.49
N GLY A 125 -3.07 21.61 2.32
CA GLY A 125 -3.56 21.28 3.66
C GLY A 125 -3.32 22.33 4.75
N ASP A 126 -2.65 23.45 4.47
CA ASP A 126 -2.37 24.51 5.46
C ASP A 126 -3.44 25.62 5.51
N ARG A 127 -4.73 25.32 5.21
CA ARG A 127 -5.80 26.33 5.21
C ARG A 127 -7.14 25.92 5.85
N SER A 128 -7.24 24.78 6.52
CA SER A 128 -8.51 24.35 7.14
C SER A 128 -8.48 24.21 8.66
N ALA A 129 -7.40 24.65 9.34
CA ALA A 129 -7.38 24.74 10.79
C ALA A 129 -7.73 26.17 11.26
N GLU A 130 -9.02 26.36 11.52
CA GLU A 130 -9.70 27.45 12.29
C GLU A 130 -9.75 28.87 11.66
N PRO A 131 -10.90 29.58 11.70
CA PRO A 131 -11.61 29.96 12.94
C PRO A 131 -13.15 29.84 12.93
N GLY A 132 -13.74 29.53 14.09
CA GLY A 132 -15.17 29.68 14.38
C GLY A 132 -15.69 28.78 15.48
#